data_AF-A0A1M5G3F6-F1
#
_entry.id   AF-A0A1M5G3F6-F1
#
_cell.length_a   1.000
_cell.length_b   1.000
_cell.length_c   1.000
_cell.angle_alpha   90.00
_cell.angle_beta   90.00
_cell.angle_gamma   90.00
#
_symmetry.space_group_name_H-M   'P 1'
#
loop_
_entity.id
_entity.type
_entity.pdbx_description
1 polymer ?
#
loop_
_entity_poly.entity_id
_entity_poly.type
_entity_poly.pdbx_seq_one_letter_code
_entity_poly.pdbx_strand_id
1 'polypeptide(L)' 'MKIIENLSSEKLTKEELKKINGGNAPECYGIACIVGFEENRKPIWECFPSGTKCPPRN' A
#
# COMPACT_ATOMS: atom_id res chain seq x y z
N MET A 1 -8.28 -5.89 15.76
CA MET A 1 -8.68 -5.68 14.35
C MET A 1 -10.07 -5.10 14.37
N LYS A 2 -10.30 -3.92 13.75
CA LYS A 2 -11.65 -3.35 13.67
C LYS A 2 -12.31 -3.89 12.40
N ILE A 3 -13.34 -4.71 12.59
CA ILE A 3 -14.21 -5.17 11.51
C ILE A 3 -15.14 -3.99 11.21
N ILE A 4 -15.15 -3.51 9.97
CA ILE A 4 -16.05 -2.43 9.54
C ILE A 4 -17.36 -3.10 9.14
N GLU A 5 -18.34 -3.09 10.06
CA GLU A 5 -19.62 -3.84 9.93
C GLU A 5 -20.65 -3.22 8.98
N ASN A 6 -20.33 -2.15 8.25
CA ASN A 6 -21.28 -1.53 7.31
C ASN A 6 -20.55 -0.97 6.09
N LEU A 7 -20.36 -1.78 5.04
CA LEU A 7 -20.06 -1.27 3.69
C LEU A 7 -21.36 -0.72 3.08
N SER A 8 -21.80 0.41 3.62
CA SER A 8 -22.65 1.35 2.90
C SER A 8 -21.84 1.84 1.68
N SER A 9 -22.40 1.79 0.47
CA SER A 9 -21.75 2.30 -0.77
C SER A 9 -21.59 3.83 -0.77
N GLU A 10 -21.37 4.43 0.39
CA GLU A 10 -21.13 5.86 0.56
C GLU A 10 -19.78 6.24 -0.06
N LYS A 11 -19.85 7.24 -0.94
CA LYS A 11 -18.67 7.78 -1.60
C LYS A 11 -17.83 8.50 -0.56
N LEU A 12 -16.67 7.92 -0.25
CA LEU A 12 -15.71 8.51 0.68
C LEU A 12 -15.22 9.87 0.19
N THR A 13 -15.05 10.79 1.13
CA THR A 13 -14.46 12.10 0.85
C THR A 13 -12.97 11.94 0.49
N LYS A 14 -12.39 12.95 -0.18
CA LYS A 14 -10.96 12.93 -0.54
C LYS A 14 -10.05 12.79 0.68
N GLU A 15 -10.45 13.33 1.83
CA GLU A 15 -9.71 13.23 3.09
C GLU A 15 -9.80 11.82 3.70
N GLU A 16 -10.95 11.16 3.59
CA GLU A 16 -11.10 9.76 4.02
C GLU A 16 -10.36 8.80 3.12
N LEU A 17 -10.36 9.04 1.81
CA LEU A 17 -9.55 8.27 0.86
C LEU A 17 -8.05 8.38 1.16
N LYS A 18 -7.57 9.52 1.68
CA LYS A 18 -6.19 9.66 2.16
C LYS A 18 -5.91 8.91 3.46
N LYS A 19 -6.92 8.72 4.31
CA LYS A 19 -6.83 7.95 5.56
C LYS A 19 -6.89 6.45 5.31
N ILE A 20 -7.42 6.03 4.17
CA ILE A 20 -7.27 4.65 3.72
C ILE A 20 -5.81 4.46 3.34
N ASN A 21 -5.08 3.73 4.18
CA ASN A 21 -3.80 3.16 3.76
C ASN A 21 -4.10 2.20 2.60
N GLY A 22 -3.81 2.67 1.39
CA GLY A 22 -4.01 1.94 0.14
C GLY A 22 -3.04 0.78 0.01
N GLY A 23 -3.26 -0.28 0.80
CA GLY A 23 -2.50 -1.52 0.78
C GLY A 23 -1.54 -1.71 1.96
N ASN A 24 -0.78 -2.81 1.89
CA ASN A 24 0.25 -3.20 2.88
C ASN A 24 1.60 -2.47 2.67
N ALA A 25 1.62 -1.36 1.94
CA ALA A 25 2.86 -0.64 1.69
C ALA A 25 3.39 -0.05 3.01
N PRO A 26 4.67 -0.26 3.35
CA PRO A 26 5.28 0.32 4.54
C PRO A 26 5.45 1.83 4.38
N GLU A 27 5.48 2.53 5.52
CA GLU A 27 5.90 3.93 5.54
C GLU A 27 7.41 4.01 5.32
N CYS A 28 7.83 4.80 4.34
CA CYS A 28 9.24 4.97 3.97
C CYS A 28 9.61 6.47 3.97
N TYR A 29 10.83 6.80 4.37
CA TYR A 29 11.45 8.12 4.10
C TYR A 29 11.78 8.35 2.61
N GLY A 30 11.33 7.44 1.75
CA GLY A 30 11.56 7.40 0.31
C GLY A 30 10.34 6.86 -0.44
N ILE A 31 10.56 5.98 -1.40
CA ILE A 31 9.48 5.30 -2.13
C ILE A 31 9.35 3.85 -1.67
N ALA A 32 8.12 3.35 -1.52
CA ALA A 32 7.86 1.93 -1.30
C ALA A 32 7.65 1.22 -2.64
N CYS A 33 8.44 0.18 -2.91
CA CYS A 33 8.39 -0.59 -4.15
C CYS A 33 8.03 -2.05 -3.87
N ILE A 34 7.21 -2.64 -4.75
CA ILE A 34 6.97 -4.09 -4.75
C ILE A 34 8.13 -4.76 -5.45
N VAL A 35 8.91 -5.55 -4.71
CA VAL A 35 10.07 -6.29 -5.24
C VAL A 35 9.74 -7.73 -5.61
N GLY A 36 8.61 -8.25 -5.12
CA GLY A 36 8.16 -9.60 -5.38
C GLY A 36 6.86 -9.93 -4.66
N PHE A 37 6.53 -11.22 -4.61
CA PHE A 37 5.36 -11.73 -3.91
C PHE A 37 5.73 -12.96 -3.09
N GLU A 38 5.15 -13.08 -1.89
CA GLU A 38 5.16 -14.33 -1.12
C GLU A 38 4.30 -15.41 -1.81
N GLU A 39 4.43 -16.67 -1.38
CA GLU A 39 3.66 -17.80 -1.92
C GLU A 39 2.14 -17.60 -1.85
N ASN A 40 1.68 -16.86 -0.84
CA ASN A 40 0.27 -16.49 -0.63
C ASN A 40 -0.18 -15.28 -1.48
N ARG A 41 0.64 -14.84 -2.45
CA ARG A 41 0.46 -13.64 -3.29
C ARG A 41 0.43 -12.31 -2.54
N LYS A 42 0.92 -12.25 -1.31
CA LYS A 42 1.13 -10.97 -0.63
C LYS A 42 2.35 -10.26 -1.24
N PRO A 43 2.23 -8.97 -1.58
CA PRO A 43 3.36 -8.20 -2.10
C PRO A 43 4.45 -8.05 -1.04
N ILE A 44 5.69 -8.29 -1.44
CA ILE A 44 6.88 -7.98 -0.66
C ILE A 44 7.28 -6.55 -0.99
N TRP A 45 7.34 -5.71 0.04
CA TRP A 45 7.64 -4.29 -0.09
C TRP A 45 9.04 -3.98 0.42
N GLU A 46 9.75 -3.14 -0.31
CA GLU A 46 11.02 -2.56 0.14
C GLU A 46 11.03 -1.04 -0.07
N CYS A 47 11.71 -0.33 0.83
CA CYS A 47 11.89 1.12 0.75
C CYS A 47 13.14 1.45 -0.05
N PHE A 48 13.00 2.32 -1.04
CA PHE A 48 14.10 2.87 -1.84
C PHE A 48 14.22 4.38 -1.64
N PRO A 49 15.41 4.97 -1.82
CA PRO A 49 15.60 6.41 -1.73
C PRO A 49 14.69 7.18 -2.71
N SER A 50 14.21 8.35 -2.29
CA SER A 50 13.44 9.26 -3.15
C SER A 50 14.21 9.60 -4.43
N GLY A 51 13.52 9.55 -5.58
CA GLY A 51 14.11 9.85 -6.89
C GLY A 51 14.76 8.66 -7.59
N THR A 52 14.84 7.50 -6.93
CA THR A 52 15.19 6.23 -7.61
C THR A 52 13.96 5.62 -8.26
N LYS A 53 14.14 4.81 -9.30
CA LYS A 53 13.06 4.00 -9.88
C LYS A 53 12.97 2.67 -9.14
N CYS A 54 11.75 2.17 -8.96
CA CYS A 54 11.58 0.81 -8.45
C CYS A 54 12.29 -0.19 -9.38
N PRO A 55 12.94 -1.22 -8.83
CA PRO A 55 13.52 -2.29 -9.64
C PRO A 55 12.42 -3.02 -10.41
N PRO A 56 12.75 -3.64 -11.57
CA PRO A 56 11.83 -4.54 -12.25
C PRO A 56 11.46 -5.69 -11.31
N ARG A 57 10.19 -6.11 -11.35
CA ARG A 57 9.72 -7.25 -10.58
C ARG A 57 10.32 -8.52 -11.19
N ASN A 58 10.97 -9.35 -10.38
CA ASN A 58 11.40 -10.70 -10.75
C ASN A 58 10.25 -11.70 -10.62
#